data_AF-A0AAJ2G0I1-F1
#
_entry.id   AF-A0AAJ2G0I1-F1
#
_cell.length_a   1.000
_cell.length_b   1.000
_cell.length_c   1.000
_cell.angle_alpha   90.00
_cell.angle_beta   90.00
_cell.angle_gamma   90.00
#
_symmetry.space_group_name_H-M   'P 1'
#
loop_
_entity.id
_entity.type
_entity.pdbx_description
1 polymer ?
#
loop_
_entity_poly.entity_id
_entity_poly.type
_entity_poly.pdbx_seq_one_letter_code
_entity_poly.pdbx_strand_id
1 'polypeptide(L)'
;MLQSRSVKRAELNEQLRTALTAKDNHFFADTSFLITAASLNPVARSDLDRWIAGLGNRFHVPAWVGHEVFGKISAKPELFIPMAKAAEQAIQAVETLQVEARRYVDDGRAKATDEQSDRLSYLGNLDSLARPLLRQAGLLRQARQTVEDCSDWIVEVVNKSVLQSDIYRGIANLDAEFAARAIGGHPPGFLDKGKADKQRAADNRYGDLIIWREILDHVRTLESGSVVLLTNDNKQDWVYTPPTVIEENGRPQGNDGRNGLKVILPLPLLVHEMKQAREDAGLAILNLGMLAQTLHSFQGDAEHLFNAYQPIAFTPTEPVSPLPTTPDGAETDAPAAPEPAEPVSSIDVGQLVEALASSDPAAATEAVAGLRDALMKNAAIDDVRAFVQRLMMAAERDVEAASILLREIITESFGINREARVAILRASIEALYYDAQGKLRDRPLREPLEDVFALQTVPQMRDAVTSLAERIGPSRRFFMVTPDPAAPQLSLSPVAERDAEGVRELKGLYFGELALLEDVARDSPRSLTRIMGGVTQARVADLRHALAGYFCVPESQLDVGLSRFDSVCWDGLTGLIDWGTSTGLQLR
;
A
#
# COMPACT_ATOMS: atom_id res chain seq x y z
N MET A 1 -5.01 14.19 25.48
CA MET A 1 -4.99 12.77 25.91
C MET A 1 -3.79 12.12 25.25
N LEU A 2 -2.83 11.62 26.02
CA LEU A 2 -1.73 10.81 25.47
C LEU A 2 -2.16 9.35 25.50
N GLN A 3 -2.19 8.69 24.35
CA GLN A 3 -2.37 7.24 24.30
C GLN A 3 -1.06 6.55 24.67
N SER A 4 -1.14 5.55 25.55
CA SER A 4 0.02 4.75 25.94
C SER A 4 0.56 4.00 24.73
N ARG A 5 1.90 3.86 24.65
CA ARG A 5 2.56 3.00 23.65
C ARG A 5 2.30 1.51 23.91
N SER A 6 1.79 1.17 25.09
CA SER A 6 1.37 -0.17 25.46
C SER A 6 -0.08 -0.20 25.92
N VAL A 7 -0.80 -1.25 25.52
CA VAL A 7 -2.20 -1.49 25.93
C VAL A 7 -2.30 -2.86 26.58
N LYS A 8 -2.94 -2.97 27.73
CA LYS A 8 -3.23 -4.27 28.34
C LYS A 8 -4.44 -4.91 27.66
N ARG A 9 -4.29 -6.12 27.15
CA ARG A 9 -5.36 -6.84 26.44
C ARG A 9 -6.58 -7.08 27.33
N ALA A 10 -6.38 -7.42 28.59
CA ALA A 10 -7.48 -7.61 29.54
C ALA A 10 -8.32 -6.33 29.74
N GLU A 11 -7.68 -5.17 29.88
CA GLU A 11 -8.37 -3.88 30.05
C GLU A 11 -9.12 -3.50 28.77
N LEU A 12 -8.52 -3.71 27.60
CA LEU A 12 -9.17 -3.49 26.32
C LEU A 12 -10.39 -4.40 26.13
N ASN A 13 -10.25 -5.70 26.38
CA ASN A 13 -11.35 -6.66 26.23
C ASN A 13 -12.54 -6.28 27.10
N GLU A 14 -12.28 -5.80 28.32
CA GLU A 14 -13.33 -5.33 29.23
C GLU A 14 -14.01 -4.04 28.74
N GLN A 15 -13.24 -3.10 28.18
CA GLN A 15 -13.77 -1.89 27.55
C GLN A 15 -14.65 -2.23 26.34
N LEU A 16 -14.19 -3.15 25.49
CA LEU A 16 -14.95 -3.60 24.32
C LEU A 16 -16.21 -4.34 24.74
N ARG A 17 -16.13 -5.24 25.72
CA ARG A 17 -17.29 -5.93 26.29
C ARG A 17 -18.34 -4.95 26.80
N THR A 18 -17.90 -3.92 27.53
CA THR A 18 -18.78 -2.85 28.01
C THR A 18 -19.41 -2.10 26.83
N ALA A 19 -18.63 -1.76 25.81
CA ALA A 19 -19.11 -1.06 24.63
C ALA A 19 -20.14 -1.89 23.83
N LEU A 20 -19.95 -3.21 23.73
CA LEU A 20 -20.85 -4.10 22.99
C LEU A 20 -22.15 -4.45 23.74
N THR A 21 -22.13 -4.43 25.07
CA THR A 21 -23.28 -4.83 25.91
C THR A 21 -24.13 -3.66 26.40
N ALA A 22 -23.61 -2.43 26.35
CA ALA A 22 -24.37 -1.24 26.70
C ALA A 22 -25.59 -1.07 25.78
N LYS A 23 -26.75 -0.82 26.40
CA LYS A 23 -28.06 -0.78 25.71
C LYS A 23 -28.29 0.50 24.92
N ASP A 24 -27.57 1.55 25.25
CA ASP A 24 -27.65 2.88 24.66
C ASP A 24 -26.55 3.15 23.64
N ASN A 25 -25.60 2.23 23.45
CA ASN A 25 -24.57 2.37 22.43
C ASN A 25 -25.13 2.11 21.03
N HIS A 26 -24.63 2.91 20.08
CA HIS A 26 -24.98 2.88 18.66
C HIS A 26 -23.80 2.41 17.82
N PHE A 27 -24.09 1.62 16.79
CA PHE A 27 -23.12 0.90 15.98
C PHE A 27 -23.20 1.41 14.56
N PHE A 28 -22.07 1.80 13.98
CA PHE A 28 -22.00 2.31 12.62
C PHE A 28 -21.09 1.43 11.80
N ALA A 29 -21.62 0.84 10.73
CA ALA A 29 -20.83 0.03 9.82
C ALA A 29 -20.27 0.86 8.67
N ASP A 30 -18.98 0.75 8.43
CA ASP A 30 -18.34 1.31 7.24
C ASP A 30 -18.41 0.34 6.05
N THR A 31 -17.91 0.79 4.89
CA THR A 31 -17.89 -0.01 3.67
C THR A 31 -16.99 -1.25 3.79
N SER A 32 -15.84 -1.13 4.46
CA SER A 32 -14.87 -2.23 4.55
C SER A 32 -15.40 -3.38 5.41
N PHE A 33 -16.12 -3.05 6.49
CA PHE A 33 -16.79 -3.99 7.37
C PHE A 33 -17.90 -4.73 6.62
N LEU A 34 -18.80 -4.03 5.92
CA LEU A 34 -19.89 -4.67 5.19
C LEU A 34 -19.39 -5.63 4.10
N ILE A 35 -18.36 -5.24 3.34
CA ILE A 35 -17.76 -6.11 2.32
C ILE A 35 -17.13 -7.35 2.97
N THR A 36 -16.38 -7.18 4.06
CA THR A 36 -15.74 -8.30 4.76
C THR A 36 -16.78 -9.24 5.37
N ALA A 37 -17.80 -8.69 6.02
CA ALA A 37 -18.92 -9.44 6.60
C ALA A 37 -19.67 -10.25 5.53
N ALA A 38 -19.95 -9.66 4.37
CA ALA A 38 -20.60 -10.34 3.26
C ALA A 38 -19.74 -11.48 2.69
N SER A 39 -18.41 -11.37 2.78
CA SER A 39 -17.49 -12.42 2.33
C SER A 39 -17.38 -13.61 3.29
N LEU A 40 -17.96 -13.54 4.51
CA LEU A 40 -17.95 -14.66 5.46
C LEU A 40 -18.67 -15.89 4.90
N ASN A 41 -18.24 -17.07 5.34
CA ASN A 41 -19.01 -18.29 5.10
C ASN A 41 -20.42 -18.17 5.73
N PRO A 42 -21.45 -18.82 5.17
CA PRO A 42 -22.84 -18.62 5.61
C PRO A 42 -23.09 -18.90 7.10
N VAL A 43 -22.37 -19.87 7.68
CA VAL A 43 -22.54 -20.23 9.09
C VAL A 43 -21.98 -19.14 10.01
N ALA A 44 -20.76 -18.67 9.74
CA ALA A 44 -20.18 -17.54 10.47
C ALA A 44 -20.99 -16.25 10.29
N ARG A 45 -21.55 -16.03 9.08
CA ARG A 45 -22.41 -14.88 8.81
C ARG A 45 -23.71 -14.92 9.61
N SER A 46 -24.28 -16.11 9.82
CA SER A 46 -25.52 -16.27 10.60
C SER A 46 -25.36 -15.84 12.07
N ASP A 47 -24.17 -16.00 12.66
CA ASP A 47 -23.88 -15.49 14.01
C ASP A 47 -23.84 -13.96 14.01
N LEU A 48 -23.23 -13.36 12.99
CA LEU A 48 -23.22 -11.90 12.81
C LEU A 48 -24.64 -11.35 12.59
N ASP A 49 -25.45 -11.99 11.76
CA ASP A 49 -26.84 -11.60 11.49
C ASP A 49 -27.68 -11.60 12.76
N ARG A 50 -27.53 -12.64 13.59
CA ARG A 50 -28.20 -12.74 14.89
C ARG A 50 -27.80 -11.60 15.81
N TRP A 51 -26.51 -11.26 15.84
CA TRP A 51 -26.00 -10.14 16.63
C TRP A 51 -26.54 -8.80 16.12
N ILE A 52 -26.45 -8.51 14.82
CA ILE A 52 -26.98 -7.28 14.20
C ILE A 52 -28.48 -7.16 14.47
N ALA A 53 -29.26 -8.23 14.29
CA ALA A 53 -30.69 -8.24 14.56
C ALA A 53 -30.99 -7.92 16.03
N GLY A 54 -30.15 -8.37 16.97
CA GLY A 54 -30.24 -8.04 18.40
C GLY A 54 -29.92 -6.58 18.73
N LEU A 55 -29.24 -5.85 17.86
CA LEU A 55 -29.00 -4.41 18.03
C LEU A 55 -30.24 -3.57 17.70
N GLY A 56 -31.10 -4.04 16.78
CA GLY A 56 -32.30 -3.33 16.36
C GLY A 56 -31.99 -1.95 15.78
N ASN A 57 -32.68 -0.92 16.25
CA ASN A 57 -32.52 0.47 15.80
C ASN A 57 -31.20 1.14 16.20
N ARG A 58 -30.28 0.41 16.83
CA ARG A 58 -28.96 0.91 17.23
C ARG A 58 -27.89 0.63 16.20
N PHE A 59 -28.15 -0.26 15.24
CA PHE A 59 -27.25 -0.53 14.13
C PHE A 59 -27.59 0.37 12.96
N HIS A 60 -26.57 1.06 12.45
CA HIS A 60 -26.70 2.11 11.45
C HIS A 60 -25.68 1.91 10.34
N VAL A 61 -26.08 2.27 9.13
CA VAL A 61 -25.21 2.37 7.97
C VAL A 61 -25.26 3.82 7.49
N PRO A 62 -24.15 4.58 7.51
CA PRO A 62 -24.10 5.90 6.88
C PRO A 62 -24.55 5.84 5.42
N ALA A 63 -25.29 6.84 4.96
CA ALA A 63 -25.82 6.85 3.59
C ALA A 63 -24.69 6.85 2.55
N TRP A 64 -23.55 7.51 2.84
CA TRP A 64 -22.38 7.43 1.97
C TRP A 64 -21.79 6.02 1.86
N VAL A 65 -21.83 5.22 2.93
CA VAL A 65 -21.40 3.82 2.89
C VAL A 65 -22.27 3.02 1.94
N GLY A 66 -23.59 3.25 1.94
CA GLY A 66 -24.49 2.68 0.95
C GLY A 66 -24.04 3.01 -0.47
N HIS A 67 -23.83 4.29 -0.77
CA HIS A 67 -23.34 4.75 -2.07
C HIS A 67 -22.03 4.06 -2.50
N GLU A 68 -21.04 3.97 -1.59
CA GLU A 68 -19.76 3.34 -1.88
C GLU A 68 -19.88 1.85 -2.19
N VAL A 69 -20.66 1.11 -1.39
CA VAL A 69 -20.85 -0.33 -1.59
C VAL A 69 -21.46 -0.58 -2.96
N PHE A 70 -22.53 0.14 -3.32
CA PHE A 70 -23.18 -0.01 -4.63
C PHE A 70 -22.21 0.25 -5.77
N GLY A 71 -21.38 1.30 -5.66
CA GLY A 71 -20.31 1.55 -6.64
C GLY A 71 -19.29 0.41 -6.74
N LYS A 72 -18.91 -0.20 -5.60
CA LYS A 72 -17.95 -1.30 -5.54
C LYS A 72 -18.49 -2.62 -6.09
N ILE A 73 -19.78 -2.93 -5.89
CA ILE A 73 -20.41 -4.15 -6.44
C ILE A 73 -20.21 -4.20 -7.97
N SER A 74 -20.45 -3.09 -8.67
CA SER A 74 -20.31 -3.05 -10.13
C SER A 74 -18.86 -2.87 -10.60
N ALA A 75 -18.05 -2.09 -9.87
CA ALA A 75 -16.71 -1.72 -10.33
C ALA A 75 -15.59 -2.68 -9.90
N LYS A 76 -15.79 -3.42 -8.80
CA LYS A 76 -14.78 -4.27 -8.14
C LYS A 76 -15.38 -5.55 -7.56
N PRO A 77 -16.01 -6.41 -8.39
CA PRO A 77 -16.65 -7.65 -7.94
C PRO A 77 -15.70 -8.59 -7.17
N GLU A 78 -14.40 -8.54 -7.48
CA GLU A 78 -13.36 -9.36 -6.84
C GLU A 78 -13.21 -9.10 -5.34
N LEU A 79 -13.65 -7.94 -4.83
CA LEU A 79 -13.63 -7.64 -3.39
C LEU A 79 -14.60 -8.52 -2.58
N PHE A 80 -15.67 -9.00 -3.22
CA PHE A 80 -16.72 -9.77 -2.58
C PHE A 80 -16.44 -11.28 -2.58
N ILE A 81 -15.42 -11.71 -3.33
CA ILE A 81 -14.98 -13.11 -3.46
C ILE A 81 -13.47 -13.26 -3.22
N PRO A 82 -12.95 -12.79 -2.06
CA PRO A 82 -11.51 -12.70 -1.82
C PRO A 82 -10.81 -14.07 -1.85
N MET A 83 -11.52 -15.15 -1.48
CA MET A 83 -10.97 -16.50 -1.48
C MET A 83 -10.56 -16.98 -2.88
N ALA A 84 -11.33 -16.65 -3.92
CA ALA A 84 -11.01 -17.09 -5.28
C ALA A 84 -9.66 -16.51 -5.74
N LYS A 85 -9.44 -15.22 -5.46
CA LYS A 85 -8.20 -14.52 -5.76
C LYS A 85 -7.03 -15.03 -4.91
N ALA A 86 -7.23 -15.25 -3.61
CA ALA A 86 -6.20 -15.78 -2.73
C ALA A 86 -5.76 -17.20 -3.16
N ALA A 87 -6.72 -18.04 -3.56
CA ALA A 87 -6.45 -19.37 -4.07
C ALA A 87 -5.67 -19.34 -5.41
N GLU A 88 -6.02 -18.43 -6.31
CA GLU A 88 -5.29 -18.21 -7.57
C GLU A 88 -3.85 -17.76 -7.32
N GLN A 89 -3.64 -16.80 -6.41
CA GLN A 89 -2.31 -16.34 -6.03
C GLN A 89 -1.46 -17.47 -5.41
N ALA A 90 -2.07 -18.30 -4.55
CA ALA A 90 -1.40 -19.46 -3.97
C ALA A 90 -0.98 -20.48 -5.04
N ILE A 91 -1.85 -20.76 -6.02
CA ILE A 91 -1.53 -21.63 -7.16
C ILE A 91 -0.32 -21.07 -7.92
N GLN A 92 -0.37 -19.79 -8.30
CA GLN A 92 0.71 -19.14 -9.06
C GLN A 92 2.04 -19.15 -8.30
N ALA A 93 2.00 -18.92 -6.98
CA ALA A 93 3.20 -18.92 -6.14
C ALA A 93 3.84 -20.32 -6.08
N VAL A 94 3.03 -21.37 -5.89
CA VAL A 94 3.51 -22.76 -5.86
C VAL A 94 4.08 -23.17 -7.22
N GLU A 95 3.41 -22.85 -8.32
CA GLU A 95 3.90 -23.14 -9.68
C GLU A 95 5.22 -22.41 -9.97
N THR A 96 5.32 -21.15 -9.56
CA THR A 96 6.55 -20.35 -9.70
C THR A 96 7.70 -20.97 -8.88
N LEU A 97 7.43 -21.38 -7.64
CA LEU A 97 8.41 -22.08 -6.80
C LEU A 97 8.90 -23.37 -7.46
N GLN A 98 7.99 -24.17 -8.04
CA GLN A 98 8.37 -25.40 -8.76
C GLN A 98 9.26 -25.10 -9.97
N VAL A 99 9.00 -24.02 -10.72
CA VAL A 99 9.83 -23.61 -11.86
C VAL A 99 11.21 -23.14 -11.40
N GLU A 100 11.28 -22.28 -10.39
CA GLU A 100 12.55 -21.75 -9.88
C GLU A 100 13.38 -22.84 -9.19
N ALA A 101 12.76 -23.75 -8.45
CA ALA A 101 13.45 -24.90 -7.86
C ALA A 101 14.14 -25.77 -8.93
N ARG A 102 13.51 -25.98 -10.10
CA ARG A 102 14.14 -26.72 -11.21
C ARG A 102 15.39 -26.04 -11.75
N ARG A 103 15.46 -24.70 -11.68
CA ARG A 103 16.61 -23.88 -12.11
C ARG A 103 17.72 -23.86 -11.06
N TYR A 104 17.35 -23.80 -9.79
CA TYR A 104 18.26 -23.49 -8.68
C TYR A 104 18.78 -24.72 -7.93
N VAL A 105 18.02 -25.81 -7.86
CA VAL A 105 18.43 -26.99 -7.08
C VAL A 105 19.36 -27.88 -7.90
N ASP A 106 20.52 -28.17 -7.31
CA ASP A 106 21.50 -29.18 -7.74
C ASP A 106 21.63 -30.29 -6.67
N ASP A 107 22.45 -31.31 -6.94
CA ASP A 107 22.63 -32.43 -6.00
C ASP A 107 23.26 -31.98 -4.67
N GLY A 108 24.12 -30.95 -4.68
CA GLY A 108 24.73 -30.44 -3.44
C GLY A 108 23.70 -29.81 -2.51
N ARG A 109 22.78 -29.04 -3.08
CA ARG A 109 21.67 -28.40 -2.35
C ARG A 109 20.61 -29.39 -1.92
N ALA A 110 20.30 -30.39 -2.75
CA ALA A 110 19.41 -31.48 -2.35
C ALA A 110 19.95 -32.20 -1.11
N LYS A 111 21.25 -32.53 -1.11
CA LYS A 111 21.94 -33.17 0.02
C LYS A 111 21.97 -32.35 1.30
N ALA A 112 21.94 -31.01 1.17
CA ALA A 112 21.87 -30.13 2.33
C ALA A 112 20.52 -30.20 3.06
N THR A 113 19.46 -30.69 2.39
CA THR A 113 18.14 -30.91 3.02
C THR A 113 17.97 -32.33 3.55
N ASP A 114 18.57 -33.31 2.89
CA ASP A 114 18.61 -34.72 3.28
C ASP A 114 19.83 -35.34 2.59
N GLU A 115 20.78 -35.88 3.35
CA GLU A 115 22.04 -36.43 2.83
C GLU A 115 21.86 -37.51 1.75
N GLN A 116 20.72 -38.21 1.76
CA GLN A 116 20.38 -39.25 0.77
C GLN A 116 19.64 -38.70 -0.45
N SER A 117 19.24 -37.43 -0.44
CA SER A 117 18.53 -36.79 -1.55
C SER A 117 19.48 -36.42 -2.68
N ASP A 118 18.97 -36.55 -3.90
CA ASP A 118 19.55 -36.05 -5.13
C ASP A 118 18.59 -35.04 -5.76
N ARG A 119 19.04 -34.34 -6.80
CA ARG A 119 18.22 -33.31 -7.46
C ARG A 119 16.86 -33.84 -7.92
N LEU A 120 16.80 -35.07 -8.45
CA LEU A 120 15.55 -35.62 -8.99
C LEU A 120 14.56 -36.01 -7.88
N SER A 121 15.04 -36.63 -6.81
CA SER A 121 14.24 -37.00 -5.65
C SER A 121 13.75 -35.76 -4.89
N TYR A 122 14.57 -34.72 -4.76
CA TYR A 122 14.15 -33.44 -4.19
C TYR A 122 13.00 -32.81 -4.99
N LEU A 123 13.18 -32.66 -6.31
CA LEU A 123 12.13 -32.08 -7.18
C LEU A 123 10.88 -32.94 -7.23
N GLY A 124 11.03 -34.27 -7.19
CA GLY A 124 9.92 -35.21 -7.09
C GLY A 124 9.14 -35.07 -5.79
N ASN A 125 9.84 -34.87 -4.66
CA ASN A 125 9.21 -34.62 -3.37
C ASN A 125 8.46 -33.27 -3.36
N LEU A 126 9.09 -32.20 -3.86
CA LEU A 126 8.43 -30.90 -4.02
C LEU A 126 7.15 -31.00 -4.86
N ASP A 127 7.21 -31.68 -6.00
CA ASP A 127 6.03 -31.92 -6.84
C ASP A 127 4.96 -32.74 -6.10
N SER A 128 5.35 -33.69 -5.24
CA SER A 128 4.42 -34.51 -4.46
C SER A 128 3.70 -33.72 -3.36
N LEU A 129 4.39 -32.75 -2.74
CA LEU A 129 3.83 -31.83 -1.74
C LEU A 129 2.96 -30.75 -2.39
N ALA A 130 3.35 -30.26 -3.57
CA ALA A 130 2.61 -29.24 -4.31
C ALA A 130 1.24 -29.75 -4.80
N ARG A 131 1.15 -30.99 -5.28
CA ARG A 131 -0.09 -31.58 -5.83
C ARG A 131 -1.31 -31.48 -4.90
N PRO A 132 -1.28 -31.96 -3.63
CA PRO A 132 -2.43 -31.86 -2.76
C PRO A 132 -2.79 -30.40 -2.45
N LEU A 133 -1.81 -29.52 -2.29
CA LEU A 133 -2.03 -28.09 -2.05
C LEU A 133 -2.72 -27.42 -3.25
N LEU A 134 -2.20 -27.63 -4.46
CA LEU A 134 -2.78 -27.12 -5.70
C LEU A 134 -4.21 -27.65 -5.92
N ARG A 135 -4.47 -28.91 -5.58
CA ARG A 135 -5.82 -29.48 -5.62
C ARG A 135 -6.78 -28.76 -4.66
N GLN A 136 -6.37 -28.54 -3.41
CA GLN A 136 -7.20 -27.83 -2.43
C GLN A 136 -7.42 -26.36 -2.84
N ALA A 137 -6.37 -25.67 -3.27
CA ALA A 137 -6.48 -24.31 -3.80
C ALA A 137 -7.41 -24.27 -5.02
N GLY A 138 -7.34 -25.25 -5.92
CA GLY A 138 -8.24 -25.37 -7.06
C GLY A 138 -9.71 -25.51 -6.67
N LEU A 139 -10.01 -26.27 -5.62
CA LEU A 139 -11.37 -26.39 -5.06
C LEU A 139 -11.83 -25.07 -4.43
N LEU A 140 -10.96 -24.39 -3.67
CA LEU A 140 -11.27 -23.10 -3.05
C LEU A 140 -11.47 -21.99 -4.08
N ARG A 141 -10.73 -22.02 -5.19
CA ARG A 141 -10.93 -21.12 -6.34
C ARG A 141 -12.31 -21.30 -6.98
N GLN A 142 -12.86 -22.51 -6.91
CA GLN A 142 -14.20 -22.85 -7.40
C GLN A 142 -15.29 -22.71 -6.31
N ALA A 143 -14.95 -22.16 -5.14
CA ALA A 143 -15.91 -22.01 -4.05
C ALA A 143 -17.12 -21.18 -4.52
N ARG A 144 -18.31 -21.64 -4.12
CA ARG A 144 -19.61 -21.22 -4.66
C ARG A 144 -20.12 -19.86 -4.20
N GLN A 145 -19.35 -19.09 -3.43
CA GLN A 145 -19.79 -17.77 -3.01
C GLN A 145 -19.77 -16.85 -4.22
N THR A 146 -20.95 -16.39 -4.63
CA THR A 146 -21.09 -15.51 -5.77
C THR A 146 -21.09 -14.05 -5.33
N VAL A 147 -20.81 -13.14 -6.25
CA VAL A 147 -20.90 -11.70 -5.98
C VAL A 147 -22.36 -11.34 -5.66
N GLU A 148 -23.29 -12.01 -6.34
CA GLU A 148 -24.73 -11.90 -6.14
C GLU A 148 -25.11 -12.22 -4.69
N ASP A 149 -24.71 -13.38 -4.16
CA ASP A 149 -25.01 -13.77 -2.76
C ASP A 149 -24.47 -12.76 -1.73
N CYS A 150 -23.27 -12.23 -1.98
CA CYS A 150 -22.68 -11.20 -1.12
C CYS A 150 -23.44 -9.87 -1.24
N SER A 151 -23.78 -9.47 -2.46
CA SER A 151 -24.46 -8.20 -2.74
C SER A 151 -25.88 -8.19 -2.18
N ASP A 152 -26.63 -9.27 -2.31
CA ASP A 152 -28.00 -9.40 -1.81
C ASP A 152 -28.05 -9.21 -0.30
N TRP A 153 -27.12 -9.83 0.43
CA TRP A 153 -26.99 -9.66 1.87
C TRP A 153 -26.69 -8.21 2.25
N ILE A 154 -25.75 -7.55 1.57
CA ILE A 154 -25.42 -6.16 1.91
C ILE A 154 -26.60 -5.24 1.61
N VAL A 155 -27.26 -5.42 0.46
CA VAL A 155 -28.44 -4.64 0.09
C VAL A 155 -29.53 -4.78 1.16
N GLU A 156 -29.76 -5.98 1.68
CA GLU A 156 -30.70 -6.21 2.77
C GLU A 156 -30.32 -5.44 4.05
N VAL A 157 -29.04 -5.52 4.47
CA VAL A 157 -28.54 -4.83 5.67
C VAL A 157 -28.62 -3.30 5.51
N VAL A 158 -28.18 -2.78 4.37
CA VAL A 158 -28.21 -1.34 4.05
C VAL A 158 -29.65 -0.83 4.05
N ASN A 159 -30.56 -1.49 3.32
CA ASN A 159 -31.96 -1.04 3.23
C ASN A 159 -32.66 -0.99 4.60
N LYS A 160 -32.30 -1.89 5.51
CA LYS A 160 -32.87 -1.93 6.86
C LYS A 160 -32.31 -0.86 7.81
N SER A 161 -31.07 -0.43 7.59
CA SER A 161 -30.27 0.26 8.62
C SER A 161 -29.66 1.57 8.15
N VAL A 162 -29.90 1.98 6.91
CA VAL A 162 -29.30 3.21 6.37
C VAL A 162 -29.84 4.47 7.06
N LEU A 163 -28.92 5.36 7.42
CA LEU A 163 -29.25 6.67 7.97
C LEU A 163 -30.00 7.50 6.93
N GLN A 164 -31.03 8.21 7.39
CA GLN A 164 -31.73 9.22 6.59
C GLN A 164 -31.03 10.57 6.76
N SER A 165 -29.80 10.66 6.27
CA SER A 165 -28.95 11.86 6.35
C SER A 165 -28.99 12.66 5.05
N ASP A 166 -28.74 13.97 5.15
CA ASP A 166 -28.49 14.82 3.99
C ASP A 166 -27.00 14.82 3.67
N ILE A 167 -26.54 13.83 2.88
CA ILE A 167 -25.14 13.72 2.44
C ILE A 167 -24.68 14.88 1.53
N TYR A 168 -25.61 15.69 1.04
CA TYR A 168 -25.32 16.88 0.23
C TYR A 168 -25.16 18.14 1.07
N ARG A 169 -25.44 18.06 2.37
CA ARG A 169 -25.37 19.19 3.29
C ARG A 169 -23.96 19.76 3.37
N GLY A 170 -23.81 21.03 3.00
CA GLY A 170 -22.54 21.73 3.13
C GLY A 170 -21.45 21.24 2.16
N ILE A 171 -21.82 20.62 1.02
CA ILE A 171 -20.88 20.26 -0.06
C ILE A 171 -20.00 21.45 -0.46
N ALA A 172 -20.57 22.67 -0.53
CA ALA A 172 -19.82 23.87 -0.89
C ALA A 172 -18.62 24.16 0.04
N ASN A 173 -18.66 23.68 1.29
CA ASN A 173 -17.60 23.87 2.28
C ASN A 173 -16.75 22.60 2.49
N LEU A 174 -17.09 21.50 1.83
CA LEU A 174 -16.43 20.21 2.02
C LEU A 174 -14.99 20.24 1.53
N ASP A 175 -14.75 20.89 0.38
CA ASP A 175 -13.41 21.12 -0.19
C ASP A 175 -12.49 21.86 0.79
N ALA A 176 -12.99 22.95 1.37
CA ALA A 176 -12.21 23.79 2.29
C ALA A 176 -11.87 23.04 3.59
N GLU A 177 -12.84 22.32 4.16
CA GLU A 177 -12.58 21.52 5.37
C GLU A 177 -11.62 20.37 5.08
N PHE A 178 -11.85 19.63 3.98
CA PHE A 178 -10.97 18.54 3.59
C PHE A 178 -9.53 19.03 3.35
N ALA A 179 -9.36 20.14 2.65
CA ALA A 179 -8.03 20.73 2.43
C ALA A 179 -7.36 21.12 3.76
N ALA A 180 -8.09 21.76 4.68
CA ALA A 180 -7.56 22.11 5.99
C ALA A 180 -7.16 20.87 6.81
N ARG A 181 -7.99 19.82 6.79
CA ARG A 181 -7.68 18.54 7.45
C ARG A 181 -6.47 17.86 6.82
N ALA A 182 -6.40 17.81 5.49
CA ALA A 182 -5.29 17.21 4.75
C ALA A 182 -3.95 17.90 5.03
N ILE A 183 -3.92 19.24 5.04
CA ILE A 183 -2.72 20.03 5.35
C ILE A 183 -2.29 19.82 6.81
N GLY A 184 -3.24 19.82 7.75
CA GLY A 184 -2.97 19.67 9.17
C GLY A 184 -2.75 18.22 9.65
N GLY A 185 -2.94 17.23 8.77
CA GLY A 185 -2.94 15.82 9.16
C GLY A 185 -4.07 15.48 10.14
N HIS A 186 -5.22 16.15 10.02
CA HIS A 186 -6.36 15.94 10.91
C HIS A 186 -7.24 14.78 10.39
N PRO A 187 -7.54 13.79 11.24
CA PRO A 187 -8.40 12.67 10.87
C PRO A 187 -9.88 13.08 10.77
N PRO A 188 -10.74 12.34 10.05
CA PRO A 188 -10.39 11.27 9.12
C PRO A 188 -10.18 11.81 7.68
N GLY A 189 -9.55 11.01 6.81
CA GLY A 189 -9.44 11.27 5.39
C GLY A 189 -8.21 12.04 4.93
N PHE A 190 -7.31 12.48 5.81
CA PHE A 190 -6.12 13.26 5.39
C PHE A 190 -5.15 12.44 4.52
N LEU A 191 -5.20 11.10 4.61
CA LEU A 191 -4.39 10.20 3.78
C LEU A 191 -4.93 10.10 2.34
N ASP A 192 -6.13 10.60 2.06
CA ASP A 192 -6.75 10.57 0.74
C ASP A 192 -6.32 11.72 -0.18
N LYS A 193 -5.37 12.57 0.26
CA LYS A 193 -4.84 13.72 -0.48
C LYS A 193 -4.35 13.41 -1.91
N GLY A 194 -3.83 12.20 -2.15
CA GLY A 194 -3.29 11.78 -3.45
C GLY A 194 -4.31 11.17 -4.41
N LYS A 195 -5.59 11.06 -4.01
CA LYS A 195 -6.64 10.45 -4.86
C LYS A 195 -7.16 11.38 -5.97
N ALA A 196 -6.73 12.65 -6.00
CA ALA A 196 -7.19 13.62 -7.00
C ALA A 196 -6.80 13.25 -8.45
N ASP A 197 -5.68 12.52 -8.64
CA ASP A 197 -5.10 12.28 -9.97
C ASP A 197 -5.75 11.10 -10.72
N LYS A 198 -6.67 10.37 -10.08
CA LYS A 198 -7.41 9.27 -10.72
C LYS A 198 -8.89 9.66 -10.73
N GLN A 199 -9.48 9.80 -11.91
CA GLN A 199 -10.84 10.35 -12.09
C GLN A 199 -11.93 9.66 -11.24
N ARG A 200 -11.84 8.35 -11.01
CA ARG A 200 -12.75 7.61 -10.09
C ARG A 200 -12.39 7.70 -8.61
N ALA A 201 -11.16 8.09 -8.28
CA ALA A 201 -10.72 8.31 -6.90
C ALA A 201 -10.99 9.76 -6.44
N ALA A 202 -11.09 10.71 -7.37
CA ALA A 202 -11.55 12.06 -7.10
C ALA A 202 -12.99 12.10 -6.55
N ASP A 203 -13.87 11.23 -7.05
CA ASP A 203 -15.27 11.13 -6.61
C ASP A 203 -15.42 10.66 -5.14
N ASN A 204 -14.44 9.91 -4.62
CA ASN A 204 -14.47 9.40 -3.25
C ASN A 204 -13.42 10.02 -2.31
N ARG A 205 -12.80 11.15 -2.70
CA ARG A 205 -11.80 11.80 -1.84
C ARG A 205 -12.37 12.32 -0.52
N TYR A 206 -13.69 12.53 -0.47
CA TYR A 206 -14.38 13.03 0.71
C TYR A 206 -15.11 11.97 1.52
N GLY A 207 -15.09 10.70 1.09
CA GLY A 207 -15.96 9.68 1.65
C GLY A 207 -15.82 9.53 3.17
N ASP A 208 -14.57 9.39 3.63
CA ASP A 208 -14.25 9.27 5.05
C ASP A 208 -14.77 10.48 5.87
N LEU A 209 -14.68 11.69 5.33
CA LEU A 209 -15.17 12.91 5.98
C LEU A 209 -16.70 13.00 6.00
N ILE A 210 -17.37 12.62 4.90
CA ILE A 210 -18.83 12.59 4.81
C ILE A 210 -19.38 11.58 5.82
N ILE A 211 -18.84 10.36 5.83
CA ILE A 211 -19.20 9.30 6.80
C ILE A 211 -19.06 9.82 8.23
N TRP A 212 -17.94 10.46 8.55
CA TRP A 212 -17.70 10.99 9.89
C TRP A 212 -18.70 12.08 10.28
N ARG A 213 -19.03 13.00 9.36
CA ARG A 213 -20.05 14.02 9.60
C ARG A 213 -21.43 13.41 9.85
N GLU A 214 -21.81 12.39 9.09
CA GLU A 214 -23.09 11.67 9.32
C GLU A 214 -23.15 11.07 10.72
N ILE A 215 -22.07 10.43 11.18
CA ILE A 215 -21.97 9.89 12.53
C ILE A 215 -22.11 10.99 13.57
N LEU A 216 -21.37 12.10 13.45
CA LEU A 216 -21.44 13.22 14.39
C LEU A 216 -22.83 13.87 14.42
N ASP A 217 -23.46 14.03 13.26
CA ASP A 217 -24.82 14.58 13.16
C ASP A 217 -25.83 13.65 13.83
N HIS A 218 -25.72 12.34 13.64
CA HIS A 218 -26.59 11.38 14.32
C HIS A 218 -26.39 11.42 15.84
N VAL A 219 -25.14 11.44 16.31
CA VAL A 219 -24.82 11.47 17.75
C VAL A 219 -25.40 12.69 18.46
N ARG A 220 -25.44 13.84 17.80
CA ARG A 220 -26.07 15.07 18.33
C ARG A 220 -27.56 14.91 18.61
N THR A 221 -28.22 13.95 17.97
CA THR A 221 -29.66 13.67 18.16
C THR A 221 -29.95 12.63 19.24
N LEU A 222 -28.92 11.94 19.73
CA LEU A 222 -29.07 10.87 20.70
C LEU A 222 -29.06 11.42 22.14
N GLU A 223 -29.89 10.84 23.01
CA GLU A 223 -29.98 11.24 24.42
C GLU A 223 -28.77 10.79 25.26
N SER A 224 -28.26 9.57 25.03
CA SER A 224 -27.11 9.02 25.74
C SER A 224 -26.31 8.03 24.87
N GLY A 225 -25.34 7.34 25.47
CA GLY A 225 -24.60 6.25 24.86
C GLY A 225 -23.26 6.64 24.25
N SER A 226 -22.62 5.67 23.62
CA SER A 226 -21.36 5.83 22.89
C SER A 226 -21.49 5.30 21.47
N VAL A 227 -20.56 5.71 20.61
CA VAL A 227 -20.44 5.21 19.25
C VAL A 227 -19.47 4.04 19.20
N VAL A 228 -19.88 2.99 18.50
CA VAL A 228 -19.04 1.87 18.12
C VAL A 228 -18.93 1.88 16.60
N LEU A 229 -17.78 2.30 16.07
CA LEU A 229 -17.50 2.23 14.64
C LEU A 229 -16.97 0.83 14.29
N LEU A 230 -17.64 0.20 13.33
CA LEU A 230 -17.27 -1.10 12.80
C LEU A 230 -16.55 -0.89 11.46
N THR A 231 -15.25 -1.17 11.43
CA THR A 231 -14.40 -0.99 10.25
C THR A 231 -13.28 -2.03 10.20
N ASN A 232 -13.08 -2.60 9.02
CA ASN A 232 -11.92 -3.45 8.73
C ASN A 232 -10.74 -2.64 8.16
N ASP A 233 -10.90 -1.33 7.98
CA ASP A 233 -9.87 -0.42 7.53
C ASP A 233 -9.03 0.08 8.71
N ASN A 234 -7.74 -0.26 8.72
CA ASN A 234 -6.82 0.09 9.80
C ASN A 234 -5.95 1.31 9.44
N LYS A 235 -6.45 2.22 8.60
CA LYS A 235 -5.72 3.43 8.22
C LYS A 235 -5.35 4.28 9.44
N GLN A 236 -4.17 4.90 9.37
CA GLN A 236 -3.61 5.71 10.44
C GLN A 236 -4.35 7.03 10.68
N ASP A 237 -5.28 7.41 9.80
CA ASP A 237 -6.18 8.55 9.97
C ASP A 237 -7.53 8.19 10.59
N TRP A 238 -7.77 6.92 10.93
CA TRP A 238 -8.90 6.50 11.75
C TRP A 238 -8.44 5.92 13.09
N VAL A 239 -7.38 5.11 13.06
CA VAL A 239 -6.97 4.30 14.20
C VAL A 239 -5.55 4.59 14.65
N TYR A 240 -5.35 4.50 15.95
CA TYR A 240 -4.06 4.31 16.58
C TYR A 240 -3.79 2.83 16.77
N THR A 241 -2.67 2.34 16.24
CA THR A 241 -2.18 0.98 16.49
C THR A 241 -1.05 1.05 17.53
N PRO A 242 -1.26 0.65 18.80
CA PRO A 242 -0.18 0.62 19.77
C PRO A 242 0.90 -0.37 19.31
N PRO A 243 2.19 -0.04 19.40
CA PRO A 243 3.26 -0.95 18.98
C PRO A 243 3.35 -2.20 19.87
N THR A 244 2.93 -2.09 21.13
CA THR A 244 3.03 -3.17 22.12
C THR A 244 1.67 -3.46 22.76
N VAL A 245 1.33 -4.73 22.87
CA VAL A 245 0.19 -5.23 23.65
C VAL A 245 0.73 -6.03 24.82
N ILE A 246 0.19 -5.80 26.01
CA ILE A 246 0.51 -6.57 27.21
C ILE A 246 -0.55 -7.67 27.33
N GLU A 247 -0.10 -8.92 27.21
CA GLU A 247 -0.95 -10.11 27.32
C GLU A 247 -1.43 -10.34 28.77
N GLU A 248 -2.38 -11.25 28.96
CA GLU A 248 -2.95 -11.57 30.28
C GLU A 248 -1.90 -12.09 31.28
N ASN A 249 -0.87 -12.76 30.79
CA ASN A 249 0.28 -13.22 31.59
C ASN A 249 1.29 -12.10 31.90
N GLY A 250 0.99 -10.85 31.52
CA GLY A 250 1.84 -9.68 31.73
C GLY A 250 2.99 -9.54 30.73
N ARG A 251 3.15 -10.46 29.76
CA ARG A 251 4.23 -10.39 28.77
C ARG A 251 3.90 -9.36 27.69
N PRO A 252 4.85 -8.47 27.33
CA PRO A 252 4.70 -7.59 26.19
C PRO A 252 4.87 -8.40 24.88
N GLN A 253 4.00 -8.15 23.92
CA GLN A 253 4.07 -8.69 22.57
C GLN A 253 3.93 -7.56 21.54
N GLY A 254 4.57 -7.71 20.39
CA GLY A 254 4.37 -6.82 19.25
C GLY A 254 2.93 -6.91 18.72
N ASN A 255 2.37 -5.77 18.30
CA ASN A 255 1.02 -5.72 17.72
C ASN A 255 1.06 -5.93 16.19
N ASP A 256 1.63 -7.05 15.77
CA ASP A 256 1.88 -7.40 14.37
C ASP A 256 0.74 -8.22 13.72
N GLY A 257 -0.28 -8.59 14.50
CA GLY A 257 -1.41 -9.37 14.02
C GLY A 257 -1.14 -10.87 13.82
N ARG A 258 0.08 -11.37 14.12
CA ARG A 258 0.44 -12.79 13.93
C ARG A 258 -0.40 -13.75 14.75
N ASN A 259 -0.92 -13.30 15.89
CA ASN A 259 -1.86 -14.07 16.72
C ASN A 259 -3.32 -13.99 16.21
N GLY A 260 -3.54 -13.55 14.97
CA GLY A 260 -4.86 -13.44 14.36
C GLY A 260 -5.64 -12.16 14.69
N LEU A 261 -5.13 -11.31 15.60
CA LEU A 261 -5.81 -10.08 16.04
C LEU A 261 -4.84 -8.92 16.18
N LYS A 262 -5.09 -7.87 15.40
CA LYS A 262 -4.42 -6.57 15.52
C LYS A 262 -5.25 -5.66 16.41
N VAL A 263 -4.64 -5.16 17.48
CA VAL A 263 -5.29 -4.22 18.41
C VAL A 263 -5.29 -2.82 17.78
N ILE A 264 -6.47 -2.21 17.71
CA ILE A 264 -6.66 -0.83 17.24
C ILE A 264 -7.45 -0.03 18.27
N LEU A 265 -7.16 1.26 18.34
CA LEU A 265 -7.85 2.24 19.18
C LEU A 265 -8.29 3.43 18.33
N PRO A 266 -9.35 4.16 18.69
CA PRO A 266 -9.69 5.41 18.02
C PRO A 266 -8.58 6.45 18.18
N LEU A 267 -8.36 7.28 17.17
CA LEU A 267 -7.46 8.43 17.31
C LEU A 267 -7.99 9.45 18.34
N PRO A 268 -7.11 10.07 19.17
CA PRO A 268 -7.54 11.04 20.17
C PRO A 268 -8.30 12.24 19.61
N LEU A 269 -8.01 12.67 18.38
CA LEU A 269 -8.72 13.77 17.73
C LEU A 269 -10.15 13.39 17.35
N LEU A 270 -10.40 12.15 16.89
CA LEU A 270 -11.75 11.67 16.63
C LEU A 270 -12.56 11.55 17.93
N VAL A 271 -11.94 11.07 19.01
CA VAL A 271 -12.56 11.06 20.34
C VAL A 271 -12.89 12.48 20.80
N HIS A 272 -12.01 13.45 20.53
CA HIS A 272 -12.24 14.84 20.87
C HIS A 272 -13.40 15.45 20.07
N GLU A 273 -13.45 15.24 18.75
CA GLU A 273 -14.57 15.70 17.91
C GLU A 273 -15.90 15.06 18.31
N MET A 274 -15.89 13.77 18.67
CA MET A 274 -17.06 13.09 19.22
C MET A 274 -17.57 13.79 20.48
N LYS A 275 -16.67 14.14 21.40
CA LYS A 275 -17.00 14.88 22.63
C LYS A 275 -17.47 16.31 22.38
N GLN A 276 -17.00 16.95 21.31
CA GLN A 276 -17.52 18.25 20.89
C GLN A 276 -18.94 18.14 20.33
N ALA A 277 -19.27 17.02 19.68
CA ALA A 277 -20.63 16.75 19.23
C ALA A 277 -21.57 16.45 20.40
N ARG A 278 -21.10 15.69 21.40
CA ARG A 278 -21.82 15.44 22.66
C ARG A 278 -20.84 15.08 23.78
N GLU A 279 -20.85 15.82 24.88
CA GLU A 279 -19.80 15.78 25.92
C GLU A 279 -19.56 14.39 26.54
N ASP A 280 -20.63 13.61 26.72
CA ASP A 280 -20.62 12.27 27.31
C ASP A 280 -20.39 11.14 26.28
N ALA A 281 -20.34 11.44 24.98
CA ALA A 281 -20.19 10.43 23.95
C ALA A 281 -18.77 9.83 23.94
N GLY A 282 -18.70 8.50 24.09
CA GLY A 282 -17.51 7.72 23.82
C GLY A 282 -17.40 7.31 22.35
N LEU A 283 -16.20 6.91 21.95
CA LEU A 283 -15.92 6.27 20.66
C LEU A 283 -15.12 5.01 20.90
N ALA A 284 -15.58 3.89 20.34
CA ALA A 284 -14.83 2.66 20.17
C ALA A 284 -14.74 2.32 18.68
N ILE A 285 -13.65 1.68 18.26
CA ILE A 285 -13.48 1.18 16.90
C ILE A 285 -13.15 -0.31 16.97
N LEU A 286 -13.89 -1.12 16.23
CA LEU A 286 -13.67 -2.56 16.14
C LEU A 286 -13.62 -2.99 14.68
N ASN A 287 -12.66 -3.85 14.36
CA ASN A 287 -12.73 -4.68 13.17
C ASN A 287 -13.49 -5.97 13.44
N LEU A 288 -13.86 -6.66 12.37
CA LEU A 288 -14.67 -7.89 12.47
C LEU A 288 -13.99 -9.00 13.29
N GLY A 289 -12.65 -9.08 13.28
CA GLY A 289 -11.91 -10.02 14.12
C GLY A 289 -12.02 -9.70 15.62
N MET A 290 -11.84 -8.43 16.00
CA MET A 290 -12.03 -7.96 17.38
C MET A 290 -13.47 -8.17 17.85
N LEU A 291 -14.45 -7.90 16.97
CA LEU A 291 -15.86 -8.16 17.24
C LEU A 291 -16.08 -9.66 17.51
N ALA A 292 -15.62 -10.54 16.62
CA ALA A 292 -15.75 -11.98 16.74
C ALA A 292 -15.18 -12.52 18.06
N GLN A 293 -13.95 -12.11 18.40
CA GLN A 293 -13.31 -12.49 19.66
C GLN A 293 -14.08 -11.97 20.88
N THR A 294 -14.50 -10.70 20.85
CA THR A 294 -15.19 -10.10 22.01
C THR A 294 -16.54 -10.77 22.19
N LEU A 295 -17.34 -10.97 21.14
CA LEU A 295 -18.64 -11.66 21.23
C LEU A 295 -18.52 -13.08 21.78
N HIS A 296 -17.54 -13.84 21.30
CA HIS A 296 -17.31 -15.20 21.80
C HIS A 296 -16.98 -15.22 23.30
N SER A 297 -16.21 -14.24 23.78
CA SER A 297 -15.78 -14.18 25.19
C SER A 297 -16.91 -13.99 26.20
N PHE A 298 -18.06 -13.42 25.82
CA PHE A 298 -19.16 -13.16 26.76
C PHE A 298 -20.54 -13.64 26.32
N GLN A 299 -20.77 -13.91 25.04
CA GLN A 299 -22.10 -14.22 24.52
C GLN A 299 -22.27 -15.70 24.13
N GLY A 300 -21.19 -16.48 23.96
CA GLY A 300 -21.22 -17.92 23.64
C GLY A 300 -21.76 -18.28 22.24
N ASP A 301 -22.74 -17.52 21.75
CA ASP A 301 -23.51 -17.75 20.51
C ASP A 301 -22.84 -17.18 19.24
N ALA A 302 -21.53 -16.93 19.28
CA ALA A 302 -20.73 -16.42 18.16
C ALA A 302 -19.56 -17.36 17.81
N GLU A 303 -19.71 -18.65 18.09
CA GLU A 303 -18.67 -19.67 17.91
C GLU A 303 -18.21 -19.77 16.44
N HIS A 304 -19.13 -19.76 15.48
CA HIS A 304 -18.77 -19.90 14.07
C HIS A 304 -18.10 -18.64 13.53
N LEU A 305 -18.56 -17.46 13.98
CA LEU A 305 -17.90 -16.19 13.67
C LEU A 305 -16.48 -16.15 14.27
N PHE A 306 -16.30 -16.58 15.51
CA PHE A 306 -14.99 -16.68 16.15
C PHE A 306 -14.04 -17.62 15.41
N ASN A 307 -14.51 -18.81 15.06
CA ASN A 307 -13.73 -19.81 14.34
C ASN A 307 -13.31 -19.35 12.94
N ALA A 308 -14.02 -18.38 12.34
CA ALA A 308 -13.60 -17.78 11.06
C ALA A 308 -12.36 -16.88 11.18
N TYR A 309 -12.01 -16.42 12.39
CA TYR A 309 -10.90 -15.51 12.66
C TYR A 309 -9.79 -16.11 13.52
N GLN A 310 -10.02 -17.26 14.16
CA GLN A 310 -8.98 -17.95 14.90
C GLN A 310 -8.06 -18.74 13.97
N PRO A 311 -6.73 -18.69 14.18
CA PRO A 311 -5.86 -19.70 13.60
C PRO A 311 -6.27 -21.07 14.15
N ILE A 312 -6.56 -22.02 13.26
CA ILE A 312 -6.82 -23.40 13.68
C ILE A 312 -5.52 -23.90 14.31
N ALA A 313 -5.53 -24.10 15.63
CA ALA A 313 -4.45 -24.77 16.34
C ALA A 313 -4.41 -26.22 15.84
N PHE A 314 -3.57 -26.47 14.84
CA PHE A 314 -3.31 -27.83 14.39
C PHE A 314 -2.46 -28.51 15.46
N THR A 315 -3.06 -29.32 16.31
CA THR A 315 -2.32 -30.34 17.05
C THR A 315 -2.06 -31.44 16.02
N PRO A 316 -0.83 -31.63 15.51
CA PRO A 316 -0.58 -32.73 14.59
C PRO A 316 -0.95 -34.04 15.29
N THR A 317 -2.05 -34.66 14.84
CA THR A 317 -2.35 -36.05 15.16
C THR A 317 -1.29 -36.91 14.49
N GLU A 318 -0.30 -37.28 15.30
CA GLU A 318 0.80 -38.20 15.05
C GLU A 318 1.75 -37.88 13.88
N PRO A 319 3.08 -37.92 14.11
CA PRO A 319 4.04 -37.81 13.02
C PRO A 319 3.94 -39.03 12.11
N VAL A 320 3.86 -38.78 10.80
CA VAL A 320 4.22 -39.77 9.78
C VAL A 320 5.62 -40.29 10.13
N SER A 321 5.74 -41.62 10.21
CA SER A 321 6.85 -42.36 10.82
C SER A 321 8.25 -41.80 10.55
N PRO A 322 9.13 -41.74 11.57
CA PRO A 322 10.53 -41.41 11.35
C PRO A 322 11.26 -42.56 10.63
N LEU A 323 12.25 -42.17 9.82
CA LEU A 323 13.26 -43.03 9.20
C LEU A 323 13.97 -43.92 10.25
N PRO A 324 14.46 -45.11 9.87
CA PRO A 324 15.03 -46.08 10.79
C PRO A 324 16.39 -45.61 11.33
N THR A 325 16.45 -45.38 12.65
CA THR A 325 17.69 -45.21 13.40
C THR A 325 18.39 -46.57 13.59
N THR A 326 19.68 -46.63 13.27
CA THR A 326 20.58 -47.70 13.71
C THR A 326 21.33 -47.29 15.00
N PRO A 327 21.82 -48.25 15.80
CA PRO A 327 22.15 -48.03 17.20
C PRO A 327 23.64 -47.86 17.50
N ASP A 328 23.86 -47.41 18.74
CA ASP A 328 25.04 -47.50 19.61
C ASP A 328 26.18 -46.46 19.51
N GLY A 329 26.52 -45.91 20.69
CA GLY A 329 27.87 -45.41 20.93
C GLY A 329 28.09 -44.42 22.08
N ALA A 330 27.95 -44.88 23.33
CA ALA A 330 28.71 -44.47 24.53
C ALA A 330 28.60 -43.03 25.11
N GLU A 331 28.12 -43.02 26.37
CA GLU A 331 28.22 -41.94 27.37
C GLU A 331 29.67 -41.50 27.65
N THR A 332 29.87 -40.20 27.85
CA THR A 332 30.83 -39.68 28.85
C THR A 332 30.35 -38.34 29.40
N ASP A 333 30.16 -38.28 30.72
CA ASP A 333 29.84 -37.11 31.53
C ASP A 333 31.02 -36.12 31.61
N ALA A 334 30.75 -34.83 31.40
CA ALA A 334 31.59 -33.72 31.89
C ALA A 334 30.73 -32.46 32.17
N PRO A 335 31.04 -31.67 33.22
CA PRO A 335 30.12 -30.68 33.78
C PRO A 335 30.06 -29.36 33.00
N ALA A 336 28.88 -28.76 33.04
CA ALA A 336 28.49 -27.53 32.35
C ALA A 336 29.37 -26.30 32.67
N ALA A 337 29.89 -25.69 31.61
CA ALA A 337 30.39 -24.32 31.60
C ALA A 337 29.21 -23.34 31.33
N PRO A 338 29.27 -22.09 31.82
CA PRO A 338 28.17 -21.14 31.70
C PRO A 338 27.89 -20.76 30.24
N GLU A 339 26.61 -20.72 29.87
CA GLU A 339 26.11 -20.32 28.56
C GLU A 339 26.65 -18.94 28.16
N PRO A 340 27.24 -18.80 26.95
CA PRO A 340 27.49 -17.49 26.39
C PRO A 340 26.16 -16.86 25.96
N ALA A 341 26.00 -15.57 26.27
CA ALA A 341 24.84 -14.78 25.88
C ALA A 341 24.52 -14.95 24.38
N GLU A 342 23.25 -15.19 24.06
CA GLU A 342 22.77 -15.32 22.68
C GLU A 342 23.18 -14.09 21.84
N PRO A 343 23.75 -14.29 20.64
CA PRO A 343 24.05 -13.18 19.76
C PRO A 343 22.74 -12.52 19.32
N VAL A 344 22.65 -11.21 19.53
CA VAL A 344 21.61 -10.34 18.97
C VAL A 344 21.42 -10.69 17.50
N SER A 345 20.18 -11.05 17.11
CA SER A 345 19.85 -11.42 15.74
C SER A 345 20.36 -10.35 14.76
N SER A 346 21.36 -10.72 13.96
CA SER A 346 21.85 -9.86 12.90
C SER A 346 20.76 -9.78 11.84
N ILE A 347 20.33 -8.56 11.53
CA ILE A 347 19.38 -8.31 10.46
C ILE A 347 20.12 -8.58 9.14
N ASP A 348 19.66 -9.58 8.39
CA ASP A 348 20.25 -9.93 7.09
C ASP A 348 19.80 -8.89 6.03
N VAL A 349 20.71 -7.97 5.70
CA VAL A 349 20.48 -6.94 4.68
C VAL A 349 20.16 -7.57 3.32
N GLY A 350 20.75 -8.72 2.98
CA GLY A 350 20.50 -9.41 1.71
C GLY A 350 19.04 -9.83 1.55
N GLN A 351 18.45 -10.40 2.61
CA GLN A 351 17.03 -10.79 2.62
C GLN A 351 16.10 -9.59 2.50
N LEU A 352 16.40 -8.49 3.18
CA LEU A 352 15.60 -7.27 3.06
C LEU A 352 15.70 -6.67 1.65
N VAL A 353 16.89 -6.70 1.05
CA VAL A 353 17.08 -6.28 -0.34
C VAL A 353 16.31 -7.19 -1.29
N GLU A 354 16.17 -8.49 -1.02
CA GLU A 354 15.31 -9.40 -1.80
C GLU A 354 13.82 -9.09 -1.61
N ALA A 355 13.39 -8.82 -0.39
CA ALA A 355 12.02 -8.47 -0.08
C ALA A 355 11.56 -7.16 -0.74
N LEU A 356 12.46 -6.23 -1.04
CA LEU A 356 12.14 -5.05 -1.86
C LEU A 356 11.59 -5.41 -3.25
N ALA A 357 11.97 -6.55 -3.82
CA ALA A 357 11.47 -7.01 -5.11
C ALA A 357 10.05 -7.60 -5.04
N SER A 358 9.48 -7.77 -3.84
CA SER A 358 8.13 -8.29 -3.64
C SER A 358 7.09 -7.49 -4.43
N SER A 359 6.16 -8.17 -5.09
CA SER A 359 5.01 -7.54 -5.75
C SER A 359 3.95 -7.03 -4.76
N ASP A 360 4.05 -7.42 -3.48
CA ASP A 360 3.20 -6.91 -2.42
C ASP A 360 3.76 -5.58 -1.86
N PRO A 361 3.03 -4.46 -2.00
CA PRO A 361 3.45 -3.17 -1.48
C PRO A 361 3.67 -3.16 0.04
N ALA A 362 2.93 -3.96 0.79
CA ALA A 362 3.07 -4.03 2.25
C ALA A 362 4.42 -4.68 2.63
N ALA A 363 4.73 -5.84 2.04
CA ALA A 363 6.03 -6.49 2.21
C ALA A 363 7.21 -5.61 1.76
N ALA A 364 7.07 -4.91 0.62
CA ALA A 364 8.10 -3.97 0.16
C ALA A 364 8.28 -2.80 1.14
N THR A 365 7.19 -2.28 1.72
CA THR A 365 7.24 -1.22 2.73
C THR A 365 7.93 -1.69 4.03
N GLU A 366 7.62 -2.91 4.49
CA GLU A 366 8.28 -3.52 5.65
C GLU A 366 9.78 -3.73 5.39
N ALA A 367 10.14 -4.18 4.19
CA ALA A 367 11.53 -4.34 3.77
C ALA A 367 12.30 -3.00 3.78
N VAL A 368 11.68 -1.92 3.31
CA VAL A 368 12.26 -0.57 3.40
C VAL A 368 12.49 -0.15 4.86
N ALA A 369 11.52 -0.39 5.75
CA ALA A 369 11.67 -0.08 7.17
C ALA A 369 12.83 -0.88 7.82
N GLY A 370 12.93 -2.17 7.52
CA GLY A 370 14.04 -3.01 7.97
C GLY A 370 15.39 -2.53 7.44
N LEU A 371 15.46 -2.09 6.17
CA LEU A 371 16.68 -1.56 5.58
C LEU A 371 17.10 -0.26 6.25
N ARG A 372 16.16 0.65 6.48
CA ARG A 372 16.41 1.89 7.21
C ARG A 372 17.02 1.60 8.57
N ASP A 373 16.46 0.66 9.33
CA ASP A 373 16.97 0.26 10.64
C ASP A 373 18.36 -0.37 10.57
N ALA A 374 18.62 -1.21 9.57
CA ALA A 374 19.92 -1.83 9.35
C ALA A 374 21.00 -0.79 9.00
N LEU A 375 20.69 0.17 8.12
CA LEU A 375 21.60 1.25 7.74
C LEU A 375 21.90 2.19 8.91
N MET A 376 20.92 2.48 9.77
CA MET A 376 21.13 3.23 11.01
C MET A 376 22.07 2.52 12.00
N LYS A 377 22.16 1.19 11.93
CA LYS A 377 23.07 0.36 12.73
C LYS A 377 24.42 0.10 12.04
N ASN A 378 24.73 0.82 10.95
CA ASN A 378 25.95 0.67 10.15
C ASN A 378 26.11 -0.72 9.53
N ALA A 379 25.02 -1.39 9.16
CA ALA A 379 25.11 -2.64 8.42
C ALA A 379 25.83 -2.42 7.08
N ALA A 380 26.70 -3.36 6.70
CA ALA A 380 27.38 -3.33 5.41
C ALA A 380 26.39 -3.58 4.28
N ILE A 381 26.61 -2.92 3.14
CA ILE A 381 25.88 -3.18 1.90
C ILE A 381 26.86 -3.87 0.96
N ASP A 382 26.75 -5.20 0.86
CA ASP A 382 27.70 -5.99 0.07
C ASP A 382 27.56 -5.75 -1.44
N ASP A 383 26.33 -5.54 -1.92
CA ASP A 383 26.03 -5.18 -3.32
C ASP A 383 25.20 -3.90 -3.41
N VAL A 384 25.90 -2.76 -3.47
CA VAL A 384 25.30 -1.43 -3.60
C VAL A 384 24.45 -1.30 -4.86
N ARG A 385 24.83 -1.96 -5.95
CA ARG A 385 24.09 -1.86 -7.21
C ARG A 385 22.75 -2.57 -7.10
N ALA A 386 22.75 -3.81 -6.61
CA ALA A 386 21.51 -4.57 -6.42
C ALA A 386 20.58 -3.89 -5.41
N PHE A 387 21.14 -3.37 -4.30
CA PHE A 387 20.41 -2.58 -3.31
C PHE A 387 19.68 -1.40 -3.96
N VAL A 388 20.41 -0.56 -4.69
CA VAL A 388 19.82 0.64 -5.31
C VAL A 388 18.82 0.28 -6.40
N GLN A 389 19.12 -0.71 -7.25
CA GLN A 389 18.20 -1.12 -8.31
C GLN A 389 16.85 -1.57 -7.74
N ARG A 390 16.86 -2.38 -6.67
CA ARG A 390 15.63 -2.86 -6.04
C ARG A 390 14.89 -1.75 -5.29
N LEU A 391 15.62 -0.82 -4.67
CA LEU A 391 15.02 0.36 -4.04
C LEU A 391 14.34 1.27 -5.09
N MET A 392 14.98 1.50 -6.23
CA MET A 392 14.43 2.28 -7.34
C MET A 392 13.21 1.59 -7.97
N MET A 393 13.24 0.26 -8.14
CA MET A 393 12.08 -0.51 -8.61
C MET A 393 10.92 -0.50 -7.62
N ALA A 394 11.18 -0.44 -6.31
CA ALA A 394 10.14 -0.25 -5.31
C ALA A 394 9.53 1.16 -5.41
N ALA A 395 10.36 2.19 -5.56
CA ALA A 395 9.91 3.56 -5.77
C ALA A 395 9.07 3.72 -7.07
N GLU A 396 9.49 3.08 -8.17
CA GLU A 396 8.74 3.05 -9.44
C GLU A 396 7.35 2.40 -9.30
N ARG A 397 7.17 1.51 -8.30
CA ARG A 397 5.90 0.85 -7.98
C ARG A 397 5.10 1.57 -6.90
N ASP A 398 5.32 2.88 -6.75
CA ASP A 398 4.65 3.76 -5.79
C ASP A 398 4.84 3.34 -4.31
N VAL A 399 5.92 2.64 -3.97
CA VAL A 399 6.27 2.37 -2.56
C VAL A 399 6.89 3.65 -1.98
N GLU A 400 6.06 4.54 -1.45
CA GLU A 400 6.46 5.88 -0.94
C GLU A 400 7.65 5.80 0.03
N ALA A 401 7.67 4.78 0.90
CA ALA A 401 8.76 4.56 1.84
C ALA A 401 10.13 4.41 1.13
N ALA A 402 10.18 3.79 -0.05
CA ALA A 402 11.41 3.60 -0.80
C ALA A 402 11.97 4.94 -1.31
N SER A 403 11.10 5.81 -1.84
CA SER A 403 11.47 7.18 -2.25
C SER A 403 11.93 8.02 -1.06
N ILE A 404 11.26 7.88 0.10
CA ILE A 404 11.69 8.53 1.35
C ILE A 404 13.07 8.03 1.78
N LEU A 405 13.30 6.72 1.83
CA LEU A 405 14.60 6.17 2.22
C LEU A 405 15.70 6.62 1.26
N LEU A 406 15.43 6.64 -0.05
CA LEU A 406 16.38 7.15 -1.03
C LEU A 406 16.72 8.62 -0.75
N ARG A 407 15.72 9.47 -0.52
CA ARG A 407 15.92 10.87 -0.10
C ARG A 407 16.73 10.98 1.18
N GLU A 408 16.44 10.17 2.19
CA GLU A 408 17.19 10.19 3.46
C GLU A 408 18.67 9.80 3.24
N ILE A 409 18.95 8.82 2.36
CA ILE A 409 20.33 8.44 2.01
C ILE A 409 21.05 9.57 1.28
N ILE A 410 20.29 10.34 0.50
CA ILE A 410 20.73 11.51 -0.25
C ILE A 410 21.02 12.71 0.66
N THR A 411 20.08 13.07 1.54
CA THR A 411 20.09 14.34 2.28
C THR A 411 20.77 14.25 3.64
N GLU A 412 20.72 13.10 4.33
CA GLU A 412 21.08 13.00 5.75
C GLU A 412 22.06 11.86 6.10
N SER A 413 22.57 11.94 7.34
CA SER A 413 23.65 11.12 7.88
C SER A 413 23.13 9.79 8.43
N PHE A 414 22.76 8.86 7.55
CA PHE A 414 22.98 7.46 7.94
C PHE A 414 24.48 7.30 8.22
N GLY A 415 24.85 6.49 9.22
CA GLY A 415 26.25 6.18 9.53
C GLY A 415 26.99 5.40 8.43
N ILE A 416 26.41 5.37 7.23
CA ILE A 416 27.03 4.99 5.96
C ILE A 416 28.22 5.90 5.72
N ASN A 417 29.38 5.28 5.54
CA ASN A 417 30.60 5.99 5.23
C ASN A 417 30.50 6.74 3.89
N ARG A 418 31.37 7.74 3.70
CA ARG A 418 31.35 8.60 2.51
C ARG A 418 31.47 7.82 1.19
N GLU A 419 32.27 6.76 1.17
CA GLU A 419 32.52 5.95 -0.03
C GLU A 419 31.28 5.18 -0.47
N ALA A 420 30.62 4.50 0.46
CA ALA A 420 29.36 3.79 0.22
C ALA A 420 28.24 4.76 -0.20
N ARG A 421 28.18 5.95 0.38
CA ARG A 421 27.22 6.99 -0.03
C ARG A 421 27.45 7.40 -1.49
N VAL A 422 28.69 7.71 -1.87
CA VAL A 422 29.02 8.05 -3.27
C VAL A 422 28.68 6.90 -4.21
N ALA A 423 28.93 5.64 -3.81
CA ALA A 423 28.58 4.46 -4.59
C ALA A 423 27.06 4.31 -4.78
N ILE A 424 26.26 4.51 -3.71
CA ILE A 424 24.79 4.47 -3.78
C ILE A 424 24.29 5.55 -4.73
N LEU A 425 24.74 6.79 -4.55
CA LEU A 425 24.29 7.92 -5.37
C LEU A 425 24.65 7.71 -6.84
N ARG A 426 25.86 7.21 -7.14
CA ARG A 426 26.25 6.82 -8.50
C ARG A 426 25.32 5.75 -9.07
N ALA A 427 25.04 4.70 -8.29
CA ALA A 427 24.14 3.63 -8.71
C ALA A 427 22.70 4.13 -8.93
N SER A 428 22.24 5.14 -8.18
CA SER A 428 20.89 5.71 -8.33
C SER A 428 20.73 6.43 -9.66
N ILE A 429 21.70 7.28 -10.03
CA ILE A 429 21.66 7.98 -11.32
C ILE A 429 21.86 6.98 -12.47
N GLU A 430 22.70 5.96 -12.30
CA GLU A 430 22.84 4.87 -13.29
C GLU A 430 21.51 4.11 -13.48
N ALA A 431 20.81 3.77 -12.40
CA ALA A 431 19.56 3.00 -12.44
C ALA A 431 18.41 3.73 -13.14
N LEU A 432 18.45 5.08 -13.21
CA LEU A 432 17.50 5.86 -14.00
C LEU A 432 17.58 5.51 -15.48
N TYR A 433 18.79 5.35 -16.03
CA TYR A 433 19.00 5.18 -17.48
C TYR A 433 19.30 3.74 -17.88
N TYR A 434 19.80 2.92 -16.96
CA TYR A 434 20.19 1.55 -17.24
C TYR A 434 19.34 0.57 -16.41
N ASP A 435 19.03 -0.58 -17.00
CA ASP A 435 18.35 -1.66 -16.31
C ASP A 435 19.31 -2.47 -15.43
N ALA A 436 18.78 -3.52 -14.79
CA ALA A 436 19.57 -4.39 -13.89
C ALA A 436 20.74 -5.08 -14.62
N GLN A 437 20.61 -5.29 -15.93
CA GLN A 437 21.61 -5.92 -16.79
C GLN A 437 22.61 -4.90 -17.35
N GLY A 438 22.47 -3.62 -16.99
CA GLY A 438 23.33 -2.54 -17.47
C GLY A 438 23.04 -2.14 -18.92
N LYS A 439 21.90 -2.56 -19.49
CA LYS A 439 21.44 -2.15 -20.81
C LYS A 439 20.69 -0.82 -20.67
N LEU A 440 20.89 0.06 -21.65
CA LEU A 440 20.19 1.34 -21.70
C LEU A 440 18.69 1.10 -21.84
N ARG A 441 17.92 1.75 -20.98
CA ARG A 441 16.45 1.72 -21.01
C ARG A 441 15.93 2.47 -22.22
N ASP A 442 14.72 2.11 -22.63
CA ASP A 442 14.02 2.84 -23.69
C ASP A 442 13.75 4.30 -23.26
N ARG A 443 13.25 4.46 -22.04
CA ARG A 443 13.03 5.73 -21.34
C ARG A 443 13.64 5.66 -19.93
N PRO A 444 14.06 6.79 -19.34
CA PRO A 444 14.50 6.82 -17.96
C PRO A 444 13.36 6.42 -17.00
N LEU A 445 13.71 5.99 -15.79
CA LEU A 445 12.73 5.81 -14.73
C LEU A 445 12.07 7.15 -14.38
N ARG A 446 10.74 7.15 -14.24
CA ARG A 446 9.95 8.34 -13.90
C ARG A 446 10.08 8.71 -12.42
N GLU A 447 9.96 7.71 -11.55
CA GLU A 447 10.16 7.87 -10.11
C GLU A 447 11.40 7.06 -9.71
N PRO A 448 12.26 7.57 -8.81
CA PRO A 448 12.29 8.88 -8.14
C PRO A 448 13.20 9.89 -8.86
N LEU A 449 12.82 10.31 -10.09
CA LEU A 449 13.67 11.14 -10.95
C LEU A 449 14.08 12.48 -10.30
N GLU A 450 13.13 13.20 -9.69
CA GLU A 450 13.38 14.53 -9.11
C GLU A 450 14.43 14.46 -7.99
N ASP A 451 14.27 13.49 -7.09
CA ASP A 451 15.16 13.30 -5.94
C ASP A 451 16.59 12.95 -6.39
N VAL A 452 16.71 12.13 -7.44
CA VAL A 452 18.00 11.73 -8.00
C VAL A 452 18.65 12.87 -8.78
N PHE A 453 17.89 13.67 -9.52
CA PHE A 453 18.43 14.82 -10.25
C PHE A 453 18.82 15.99 -9.36
N ALA A 454 18.19 16.15 -8.19
CA ALA A 454 18.62 17.12 -7.18
C ALA A 454 20.08 16.88 -6.73
N LEU A 455 20.61 15.66 -6.90
CA LEU A 455 22.00 15.33 -6.59
C LEU A 455 23.02 15.86 -7.57
N GLN A 456 22.64 16.16 -8.81
CA GLN A 456 23.62 16.41 -9.86
C GLN A 456 24.44 17.69 -9.59
N THR A 457 23.87 18.64 -8.84
CA THR A 457 24.53 19.89 -8.43
C THR A 457 25.39 19.74 -7.18
N VAL A 458 25.34 18.60 -6.48
CA VAL A 458 26.13 18.35 -5.27
C VAL A 458 27.60 18.23 -5.68
N PRO A 459 28.53 19.07 -5.15
CA PRO A 459 29.92 19.08 -5.59
C PRO A 459 30.62 17.72 -5.52
N GLN A 460 30.30 16.91 -4.51
CA GLN A 460 30.84 15.57 -4.30
C GLN A 460 30.39 14.57 -5.37
N MET A 461 29.31 14.87 -6.11
CA MET A 461 28.73 14.03 -7.14
C MET A 461 29.22 14.36 -8.55
N ARG A 462 29.97 15.47 -8.73
CA ARG A 462 30.38 15.97 -10.04
C ARG A 462 31.04 14.90 -10.92
N ASP A 463 31.97 14.13 -10.36
CA ASP A 463 32.71 13.12 -11.12
C ASP A 463 31.80 11.96 -11.55
N ALA A 464 30.90 11.52 -10.66
CA ALA A 464 29.95 10.45 -10.96
C ALA A 464 28.93 10.89 -12.03
N VAL A 465 28.40 12.11 -11.92
CA VAL A 465 27.48 12.71 -12.89
C VAL A 465 28.17 12.85 -14.25
N THR A 466 29.40 13.36 -14.27
CA THR A 466 30.19 13.55 -15.51
C THR A 466 30.47 12.21 -16.18
N SER A 467 30.93 11.21 -15.42
CA SER A 467 31.19 9.86 -15.93
C SER A 467 29.94 9.20 -16.51
N LEU A 468 28.79 9.39 -15.87
CA LEU A 468 27.53 8.88 -16.39
C LEU A 468 27.07 9.63 -17.65
N ALA A 469 27.19 10.95 -17.67
CA ALA A 469 26.88 11.76 -18.85
C ALA A 469 27.71 11.35 -20.07
N GLU A 470 29.01 11.07 -19.86
CA GLU A 470 29.91 10.53 -20.88
C GLU A 470 29.46 9.15 -21.38
N ARG A 471 29.06 8.25 -20.45
CA ARG A 471 28.57 6.90 -20.77
C ARG A 471 27.25 6.93 -21.55
N ILE A 472 26.34 7.86 -21.20
CA ILE A 472 25.09 8.11 -21.94
C ILE A 472 25.38 8.81 -23.28
N GLY A 473 26.50 9.51 -23.40
CA GLY A 473 26.91 10.37 -24.52
C GLY A 473 26.48 9.91 -25.92
N PRO A 474 26.76 8.66 -26.35
CA PRO A 474 26.35 8.14 -27.65
C PRO A 474 24.83 8.14 -27.90
N SER A 475 24.05 8.05 -26.82
CA SER A 475 22.59 7.99 -26.80
C SER A 475 21.93 9.26 -26.25
N ARG A 476 22.69 10.28 -25.87
CA ARG A 476 22.15 11.52 -25.26
C ARG A 476 21.08 12.21 -26.11
N ARG A 477 21.15 12.04 -27.43
CA ARG A 477 20.20 12.60 -28.40
C ARG A 477 18.78 12.05 -28.26
N PHE A 478 18.60 10.89 -27.62
CA PHE A 478 17.29 10.26 -27.43
C PHE A 478 16.57 10.73 -26.16
N PHE A 479 17.23 11.50 -25.30
CA PHE A 479 16.70 11.97 -24.02
C PHE A 479 16.62 13.50 -24.01
N MET A 480 15.54 14.05 -23.47
CA MET A 480 15.38 15.51 -23.34
C MET A 480 16.41 16.09 -22.35
N VAL A 481 16.70 15.33 -21.29
CA VAL A 481 17.70 15.66 -20.28
C VAL A 481 18.61 14.46 -20.01
N THR A 482 19.86 14.77 -19.72
CA THR A 482 20.85 13.84 -19.17
C THR A 482 21.43 14.48 -17.91
N PRO A 483 21.91 13.69 -16.94
CA PRO A 483 22.55 14.24 -15.75
C PRO A 483 23.68 15.20 -16.15
N ASP A 484 23.67 16.40 -15.57
CA ASP A 484 24.62 17.46 -15.88
C ASP A 484 24.92 18.25 -14.60
N PRO A 485 26.21 18.41 -14.19
CA PRO A 485 26.54 19.15 -12.97
C PRO A 485 26.07 20.62 -12.97
N ALA A 486 25.82 21.20 -14.14
CA ALA A 486 25.29 22.56 -14.27
C ALA A 486 23.77 22.63 -14.08
N ALA A 487 23.08 21.49 -14.08
CA ALA A 487 21.62 21.38 -13.98
C ALA A 487 20.88 22.38 -14.89
N PRO A 488 21.09 22.32 -16.22
CA PRO A 488 20.57 23.33 -17.13
C PRO A 488 19.04 23.38 -17.13
N GLN A 489 18.49 24.60 -17.20
CA GLN A 489 17.05 24.80 -17.42
C GLN A 489 16.70 24.42 -18.86
N LEU A 490 15.64 23.63 -19.02
CA LEU A 490 15.05 23.25 -20.30
C LEU A 490 13.83 24.12 -20.56
N SER A 491 13.88 24.91 -21.63
CA SER A 491 12.76 25.76 -22.03
C SER A 491 11.97 25.13 -23.17
N LEU A 492 10.69 24.93 -22.95
CA LEU A 492 9.71 24.62 -24.00
C LEU A 492 9.11 25.92 -24.52
N SER A 493 8.87 25.97 -25.82
CA SER A 493 8.26 27.09 -26.51
C SER A 493 6.81 26.72 -26.87
N PRO A 494 5.81 27.21 -26.13
CA PRO A 494 4.41 26.93 -26.41
C PRO A 494 3.89 27.85 -27.51
N VAL A 495 3.04 27.32 -28.38
CA VAL A 495 2.23 28.08 -29.33
C VAL A 495 0.78 27.94 -28.89
N ALA A 496 0.20 29.04 -28.43
CA ALA A 496 -1.17 29.06 -27.94
C ALA A 496 -1.96 30.23 -28.54
N GLU A 497 -3.16 29.93 -29.04
CA GLU A 497 -4.08 30.89 -29.64
C GLU A 497 -5.25 31.16 -28.71
N ARG A 498 -5.95 32.29 -28.86
CA ARG A 498 -7.19 32.52 -28.10
C ARG A 498 -8.36 31.93 -28.87
N ASP A 499 -9.16 31.10 -28.19
CA ASP A 499 -10.45 30.65 -28.71
C ASP A 499 -11.50 31.78 -28.68
N ALA A 500 -12.73 31.47 -29.11
CA ALA A 500 -13.83 32.42 -29.17
C ALA A 500 -14.23 32.95 -27.78
N GLU A 501 -14.03 32.13 -26.75
CA GLU A 501 -14.28 32.41 -25.33
C GLU A 501 -13.11 33.16 -24.66
N GLY A 502 -12.01 33.36 -25.39
CA GLY A 502 -10.81 34.05 -24.92
C GLY A 502 -9.87 33.20 -24.06
N VAL A 503 -10.14 31.90 -23.93
CA VAL A 503 -9.26 30.91 -23.31
C VAL A 503 -8.13 30.57 -24.29
N ARG A 504 -6.94 30.28 -23.75
CA ARG A 504 -5.80 29.96 -24.60
C ARG A 504 -5.77 28.46 -24.91
N GLU A 505 -5.89 28.15 -26.19
CA GLU A 505 -5.78 26.80 -26.72
C GLU A 505 -4.34 26.53 -27.15
N LEU A 506 -3.72 25.48 -26.60
CA LEU A 506 -2.39 25.00 -26.94
C LEU A 506 -2.44 24.33 -28.32
N LYS A 507 -1.85 24.98 -29.31
CA LYS A 507 -1.73 24.47 -30.70
C LYS A 507 -0.40 23.79 -30.98
N GLY A 508 0.63 24.13 -30.20
CA GLY A 508 1.97 23.58 -30.37
C GLY A 508 2.78 23.68 -29.10
N LEU A 509 3.75 22.78 -28.95
CA LEU A 509 4.74 22.81 -27.90
C LEU A 509 6.06 22.34 -28.50
N TYR A 510 7.12 23.14 -28.36
CA TYR A 510 8.38 22.88 -29.04
C TYR A 510 9.54 22.79 -28.05
N PHE A 511 10.49 21.89 -28.32
CA PHE A 511 11.81 21.87 -27.68
C PHE A 511 12.86 22.12 -28.75
N GLY A 512 13.40 23.34 -28.78
CA GLY A 512 14.15 23.82 -29.95
C GLY A 512 13.27 23.86 -31.19
N GLU A 513 13.65 23.13 -32.23
CA GLU A 513 12.87 23.00 -33.48
C GLU A 513 11.92 21.79 -33.48
N LEU A 514 12.01 20.91 -32.48
CA LEU A 514 11.22 19.69 -32.40
C LEU A 514 9.82 19.98 -31.85
N ALA A 515 8.78 19.65 -32.63
CA ALA A 515 7.40 19.65 -32.15
C ALA A 515 7.17 18.45 -31.22
N LEU A 516 6.65 18.71 -30.02
CA LEU A 516 6.34 17.72 -28.99
C LEU A 516 4.88 17.27 -28.98
N LEU A 517 4.01 17.95 -29.73
CA LEU A 517 2.61 17.60 -29.87
C LEU A 517 2.33 16.97 -31.23
N GLU A 518 1.40 16.02 -31.26
CA GLU A 518 0.82 15.43 -32.46
C GLU A 518 -0.65 15.04 -32.23
N ASP A 519 -1.37 14.78 -33.32
CA ASP A 519 -2.73 14.25 -33.24
C ASP A 519 -2.70 12.76 -32.90
N VAL A 520 -3.36 12.38 -31.80
CA VAL A 520 -3.53 11.00 -31.36
C VAL A 520 -5.00 10.70 -31.07
N ALA A 521 -5.35 9.41 -31.06
CA ALA A 521 -6.68 9.00 -30.61
C ALA A 521 -6.91 9.40 -29.15
N ARG A 522 -8.13 9.82 -28.80
CA ARG A 522 -8.51 10.28 -27.44
C ARG A 522 -8.14 9.30 -26.33
N ASP A 523 -8.25 8.01 -26.61
CA ASP A 523 -7.95 6.91 -25.71
C ASP A 523 -6.47 6.49 -25.71
N SER A 524 -5.64 7.05 -26.59
CA SER A 524 -4.20 6.80 -26.62
C SER A 524 -3.56 7.14 -25.27
N PRO A 525 -2.62 6.31 -24.75
CA PRO A 525 -1.84 6.67 -23.55
C PRO A 525 -1.02 7.95 -23.73
N ARG A 526 -0.84 8.43 -24.97
CA ARG A 526 -0.14 9.67 -25.31
C ARG A 526 -1.07 10.88 -25.42
N SER A 527 -2.39 10.68 -25.36
CA SER A 527 -3.38 11.77 -25.37
C SER A 527 -3.14 12.68 -24.17
N LEU A 528 -3.00 13.99 -24.41
CA LEU A 528 -2.84 14.96 -23.34
C LEU A 528 -4.07 14.96 -22.42
N THR A 529 -5.26 14.78 -23.00
CA THR A 529 -6.50 14.58 -22.25
C THR A 529 -6.41 13.38 -21.30
N ARG A 530 -5.87 12.24 -21.76
CA ARG A 530 -5.72 11.04 -20.92
C ARG A 530 -4.63 11.23 -19.85
N ILE A 531 -3.50 11.81 -20.22
CA ILE A 531 -2.38 12.10 -19.31
C ILE A 531 -2.84 13.03 -18.18
N MET A 532 -3.70 14.00 -18.49
CA MET A 532 -4.23 14.98 -17.55
C MET A 532 -5.47 14.50 -16.79
N GLY A 533 -5.80 13.21 -16.82
CA GLY A 533 -6.94 12.67 -16.04
C GLY A 533 -8.32 12.96 -16.64
N GLY A 534 -8.42 13.06 -17.97
CA GLY A 534 -9.68 13.17 -18.71
C GLY A 534 -10.16 14.59 -19.00
N VAL A 535 -9.39 15.61 -18.63
CA VAL A 535 -9.74 17.03 -18.87
C VAL A 535 -9.05 17.57 -20.12
N THR A 536 -9.68 18.55 -20.78
CA THR A 536 -9.11 19.29 -21.93
C THR A 536 -8.64 20.69 -21.58
N GLN A 537 -8.56 20.99 -20.28
CA GLN A 537 -8.08 22.25 -19.73
C GLN A 537 -7.42 21.98 -18.39
N ALA A 538 -6.27 22.59 -18.13
CA ALA A 538 -5.57 22.48 -16.85
C ALA A 538 -4.76 23.73 -16.53
N ARG A 539 -4.31 23.85 -15.26
CA ARG A 539 -3.37 24.91 -14.89
C ARG A 539 -2.01 24.65 -15.53
N VAL A 540 -1.26 25.70 -15.80
CA VAL A 540 0.08 25.59 -16.39
C VAL A 540 1.02 24.75 -15.52
N ALA A 541 0.89 24.85 -14.20
CA ALA A 541 1.66 24.01 -13.25
C ALA A 541 1.34 22.52 -13.41
N ASP A 542 0.07 22.16 -13.55
CA ASP A 542 -0.35 20.76 -13.72
C ASP A 542 0.14 20.22 -15.09
N LEU A 543 0.07 21.04 -16.15
CA LEU A 543 0.63 20.68 -17.46
C LEU A 543 2.15 20.49 -17.39
N ARG A 544 2.88 21.39 -16.71
CA ARG A 544 4.33 21.24 -16.51
C ARG A 544 4.66 19.93 -15.81
N HIS A 545 3.95 19.62 -14.74
CA HIS A 545 4.14 18.38 -13.99
C HIS A 545 3.92 17.14 -14.87
N ALA A 546 2.86 17.13 -15.68
CA ALA A 546 2.57 16.05 -16.62
C ALA A 546 3.65 15.90 -17.71
N LEU A 547 4.12 17.01 -18.28
CA LEU A 547 5.19 17.02 -19.28
C LEU A 547 6.52 16.52 -18.69
N ALA A 548 6.87 16.97 -17.48
CA ALA A 548 8.03 16.51 -16.74
C ALA A 548 7.99 14.98 -16.54
N GLY A 549 6.84 14.46 -16.09
CA GLY A 549 6.62 13.03 -15.93
C GLY A 549 6.68 12.23 -17.24
N TYR A 550 6.13 12.77 -18.34
CA TYR A 550 6.09 12.08 -19.62
C TYR A 550 7.46 12.03 -20.32
N PHE A 551 8.23 13.13 -20.28
CA PHE A 551 9.55 13.22 -20.89
C PHE A 551 10.69 12.82 -19.94
N CYS A 552 10.36 12.37 -18.73
CA CYS A 552 11.31 12.00 -17.67
C CYS A 552 12.35 13.10 -17.44
N VAL A 553 11.86 14.32 -17.22
CA VAL A 553 12.66 15.51 -16.89
C VAL A 553 12.30 15.99 -15.49
N PRO A 554 13.25 16.45 -14.67
CA PRO A 554 12.92 17.06 -13.38
C PRO A 554 12.03 18.29 -13.57
N GLU A 555 10.97 18.40 -12.79
CA GLU A 555 10.03 19.52 -12.88
C GLU A 555 10.73 20.85 -12.57
N SER A 556 11.69 20.85 -11.65
CA SER A 556 12.53 22.00 -11.32
C SER A 556 13.34 22.52 -12.52
N GLN A 557 13.69 21.65 -13.47
CA GLN A 557 14.46 22.01 -14.65
C GLN A 557 13.60 22.36 -15.87
N LEU A 558 12.28 22.16 -15.81
CA LEU A 558 11.40 22.38 -16.94
C LEU A 558 10.70 23.74 -16.86
N ASP A 559 10.99 24.62 -17.81
CA ASP A 559 10.23 25.84 -18.06
C ASP A 559 9.33 25.64 -19.29
N VAL A 560 8.01 25.73 -19.11
CA VAL A 560 7.05 25.52 -20.21
C VAL A 560 6.80 26.81 -21.00
N GLY A 561 7.44 27.94 -20.64
CA GLY A 561 7.26 29.21 -21.36
C GLY A 561 5.83 29.80 -21.23
N LEU A 562 5.00 29.21 -20.38
CA LEU A 562 3.60 29.58 -20.12
C LEU A 562 3.41 30.29 -18.77
N SER A 563 4.49 30.70 -18.09
CA SER A 563 4.45 31.29 -16.74
C SER A 563 3.60 32.56 -16.60
N ARG A 564 3.18 33.17 -17.72
CA ARG A 564 2.28 34.34 -17.76
C ARG A 564 0.79 33.96 -17.77
N PHE A 565 0.46 32.68 -17.74
CA PHE A 565 -0.91 32.17 -17.85
C PHE A 565 -1.22 31.25 -16.67
N ASP A 566 -2.46 31.34 -16.16
CA ASP A 566 -2.90 30.46 -15.08
C ASP A 566 -3.34 29.09 -15.61
N SER A 567 -3.96 29.05 -16.81
CA SER A 567 -4.46 27.83 -17.44
C SER A 567 -4.34 27.84 -18.96
N VAL A 568 -4.45 26.65 -19.54
CA VAL A 568 -4.43 26.40 -20.98
C VAL A 568 -5.40 25.25 -21.30
N CYS A 569 -6.08 25.32 -22.44
CA CYS A 569 -6.90 24.24 -22.99
C CYS A 569 -6.24 23.62 -24.24
N TRP A 570 -6.73 22.48 -24.68
CA TRP A 570 -6.28 21.81 -25.91
C TRP A 570 -7.43 21.02 -26.52
N ASP A 571 -7.32 20.67 -27.80
CA ASP A 571 -8.31 19.81 -28.43
C ASP A 571 -8.20 18.36 -27.91
N GLY A 572 -9.30 17.60 -27.95
CA GLY A 572 -9.30 16.23 -27.44
C GLY A 572 -8.39 15.26 -28.20
N LEU A 573 -7.83 15.64 -29.35
CA LEU A 573 -6.92 14.83 -30.17
C LEU A 573 -5.45 15.17 -29.89
N THR A 574 -5.17 16.27 -29.21
CA THR A 574 -3.81 16.70 -28.87
C THR A 574 -3.15 15.65 -27.97
N GLY A 575 -2.05 15.09 -28.43
CA GLY A 575 -1.20 14.17 -27.67
C GLY A 575 0.26 14.52 -27.78
N LEU A 576 1.08 13.77 -27.04
CA LEU A 576 2.53 13.89 -27.04
C LEU A 576 3.15 12.92 -28.04
N ILE A 577 4.24 13.35 -28.67
CA ILE A 577 5.03 12.49 -29.56
C ILE A 577 5.53 11.24 -28.84
N ASP A 578 5.54 10.10 -29.54
CA ASP A 578 6.14 8.88 -28.99
C ASP A 578 7.66 8.98 -29.05
N TRP A 579 8.35 8.63 -27.96
CA TRP A 579 9.78 8.80 -27.85
C TRP A 579 10.45 7.65 -27.09
N GLY A 580 11.77 7.59 -27.16
CA GLY A 580 12.58 6.55 -26.53
C GLY A 580 13.61 6.00 -27.51
N THR A 581 14.62 5.31 -26.98
CA THR A 581 15.73 4.79 -27.79
C THR A 581 15.27 3.78 -28.86
N SER A 582 14.16 3.08 -28.64
CA SER A 582 13.55 2.12 -29.57
C SER A 582 12.75 2.79 -30.69
N THR A 583 12.21 3.99 -30.46
CA THR A 583 11.45 4.76 -31.48
C THR A 583 12.37 5.38 -32.53
N GLY A 584 13.65 5.58 -32.19
CA GLY A 584 14.63 6.28 -33.03
C GLY A 584 14.48 7.80 -33.03
N LEU A 585 13.46 8.35 -32.36
CA LEU A 585 13.24 9.79 -32.26
C LEU A 585 14.31 10.46 -31.39
N GLN A 586 14.94 11.51 -31.93
CA GLN A 586 15.94 12.29 -31.23
C GLN A 586 15.28 13.53 -30.61
N LEU A 587 15.35 13.64 -29.28
CA LEU A 587 14.84 14.78 -28.51
C LEU A 587 15.87 15.91 -28.40
N ARG A 588 17.14 15.69 -28.75
CA ARG A 588 18.25 16.65 -28.61
C ARG A 588 19.15 16.70 -29.84
#